data_AF-A0A9E2VRP6-F1
#
_entry.id   AF-A0A9E2VRP6-F1
#
_cell.length_a   1.000
_cell.length_b   1.000
_cell.length_c   1.000
_cell.angle_alpha   90.00
_cell.angle_beta   90.00
_cell.angle_gamma   90.00
#
_symmetry.space_group_name_H-M   'P 1'
#
loop_
_entity.id
_entity.type
_entity.pdbx_description
1 polymer ?
#
loop_
_entity_poly.entity_id
_entity_poly.type
_entity_poly.pdbx_seq_one_letter_code
_entity_poly.pdbx_strand_id
1 'polypeptide(L)'
;MVPILVMVLYLALSACAMNEPSQPSINSDRSQTTIQFDKTVHFPAPDGAPVLAAPDEYLVEQTADAQLRLVPDKGGSPLIVAADKGTHDLEVSAPFPLVFALNEDARDVVLLMPDGTALDASGSLSGVRARDIVRPRRHYQLAYQLNPATGQVKFGDGATGLRPPSGQSKVSSNYRVGTGALGNVGSPSSPDGELSMIQLQSLLSDRQTAEALARNILVSQNEPFHFEYNTNRPGGDYGQQTALSPESCRAACSADGSCQAFTFVKPPSGVQTGQCYFKRTVPAPVGDGCCISAKRKSAAQEVIGNIR
;
A
#
# COMPACT_ATOMS: atom_id res chain seq x y z
N MET A 1 -37.97 49.06 55.78
CA MET A 1 -36.53 48.77 55.65
C MET A 1 -36.36 47.26 55.76
N VAL A 2 -35.68 46.68 54.77
CA VAL A 2 -35.59 45.25 54.45
C VAL A 2 -34.48 44.57 55.31
N PRO A 3 -34.56 43.26 55.60
CA PRO A 3 -33.61 42.37 54.93
C PRO A 3 -34.29 41.09 54.38
N ILE A 4 -34.05 40.84 53.09
CA ILE A 4 -34.34 39.59 52.38
C ILE A 4 -33.13 38.68 52.62
N LEU A 5 -33.38 37.52 53.22
CA LEU A 5 -32.41 36.46 53.45
C LEU A 5 -32.11 35.76 52.11
N VAL A 6 -30.98 36.07 51.48
CA VAL A 6 -30.51 35.35 50.28
C VAL A 6 -29.70 34.14 50.74
N MET A 7 -30.32 32.97 50.67
CA MET A 7 -29.69 31.67 50.91
C MET A 7 -28.88 31.29 49.67
N VAL A 8 -27.54 31.33 49.77
CA VAL A 8 -26.64 30.93 48.68
C VAL A 8 -26.55 29.41 48.64
N LEU A 9 -27.21 28.81 47.65
CA LEU A 9 -27.14 27.39 47.33
C LEU A 9 -25.86 27.12 46.51
N TYR A 10 -24.85 26.52 47.13
CA TYR A 10 -23.65 26.05 46.42
C TYR A 10 -24.00 24.80 45.60
N LEU A 11 -24.19 24.98 44.29
CA LEU A 11 -24.21 23.89 43.31
C LEU A 11 -22.77 23.50 42.99
N ALA A 12 -22.31 22.37 43.53
CA ALA A 12 -21.06 21.75 43.15
C ALA A 12 -21.20 21.15 41.73
N LEU A 13 -20.73 21.87 40.72
CA LEU A 13 -20.50 21.31 39.39
C LEU A 13 -19.26 20.42 39.44
N SER A 14 -19.48 19.11 39.57
CA SER A 14 -18.45 18.10 39.38
C SER A 14 -18.03 18.11 37.91
N ALA A 15 -16.83 18.64 37.63
CA ALA A 15 -16.21 18.53 36.32
C ALA A 15 -15.88 17.05 36.05
N CYS A 16 -16.69 16.40 35.21
CA CYS A 16 -16.27 15.15 34.59
C CYS A 16 -15.12 15.48 33.64
N ALA A 17 -13.90 15.12 34.04
CA ALA A 17 -12.75 15.09 33.16
C ALA A 17 -13.10 14.19 31.97
N MET A 18 -13.25 14.80 30.80
CA MET A 18 -13.42 14.06 29.56
C MET A 18 -12.04 13.49 29.22
N ASN A 19 -11.86 12.19 29.48
CA ASN A 19 -10.72 11.45 28.96
C ASN A 19 -10.78 11.58 27.42
N GLU A 20 -9.87 12.35 26.85
CA GLU A 20 -9.58 12.24 25.42
C GLU A 20 -9.21 10.78 25.11
N PRO A 21 -9.80 10.15 24.08
CA PRO A 21 -9.27 8.90 23.59
C PRO A 21 -7.85 9.17 23.10
N SER A 22 -6.87 8.60 23.81
CA SER A 22 -5.47 8.59 23.42
C SER A 22 -5.35 8.20 21.96
N GLN A 23 -4.87 9.12 21.13
CA GLN A 23 -4.53 8.86 19.73
C GLN A 23 -3.63 7.62 19.66
N PRO A 24 -3.88 6.68 18.73
CA PRO A 24 -3.01 5.53 18.57
C PRO A 24 -1.60 6.02 18.21
N SER A 25 -0.65 5.69 19.06
CA SER A 25 0.78 5.98 18.93
C SER A 25 1.34 5.48 17.60
N ILE A 26 2.28 6.26 17.05
CA ILE A 26 2.99 6.19 15.75
C ILE A 26 3.74 4.85 15.45
N ASN A 27 3.46 3.76 16.17
CA ASN A 27 3.96 2.42 15.86
C ASN A 27 3.15 1.69 14.77
N SER A 28 2.04 2.26 14.28
CA SER A 28 1.19 1.64 13.26
C SER A 28 1.77 1.65 11.84
N ASP A 29 2.83 2.42 11.57
CA ASP A 29 3.36 2.61 10.22
C ASP A 29 4.20 1.41 9.72
N ARG A 30 4.93 0.75 10.63
CA ARG A 30 5.75 -0.43 10.29
C ARG A 30 4.91 -1.63 9.87
N SER A 31 3.77 -1.83 10.52
CA SER A 31 2.89 -2.98 10.27
C SER A 31 2.27 -3.01 8.86
N GLN A 32 2.30 -1.90 8.12
CA GLN A 32 1.75 -1.82 6.76
C GLN A 32 2.79 -2.12 5.67
N THR A 33 4.06 -2.19 6.03
CA THR A 33 5.19 -2.35 5.10
C THR A 33 6.00 -3.61 5.37
N THR A 34 5.52 -4.47 6.28
CA THR A 34 6.17 -5.73 6.61
C THR A 34 5.48 -6.93 5.97
N ILE A 35 6.26 -8.00 5.76
CA ILE A 35 5.78 -9.32 5.37
C ILE A 35 6.34 -10.37 6.32
N GLN A 36 5.60 -11.44 6.54
CA GLN A 36 6.03 -12.56 7.38
C GLN A 36 6.47 -13.74 6.52
N PHE A 37 7.62 -14.32 6.84
CA PHE A 37 8.01 -15.64 6.35
C PHE A 37 8.10 -16.63 7.51
N ASP A 38 7.33 -17.72 7.41
CA ASP A 38 7.37 -18.82 8.40
C ASP A 38 8.44 -19.88 8.08
N LYS A 39 8.94 -19.85 6.84
CA LYS A 39 9.94 -20.79 6.31
C LYS A 39 10.96 -20.00 5.51
N THR A 40 12.15 -20.58 5.37
CA THR A 40 13.17 -20.00 4.49
C THR A 40 12.65 -19.93 3.06
N VAL A 41 12.78 -18.76 2.45
CA VAL A 41 12.45 -18.53 1.04
C VAL A 41 13.74 -18.20 0.29
N HIS A 42 13.96 -18.92 -0.80
CA HIS A 42 15.07 -18.72 -1.70
C HIS A 42 14.67 -17.73 -2.79
N PHE A 43 15.41 -16.63 -2.89
CA PHE A 43 15.29 -15.64 -3.94
C PHE A 43 16.60 -15.57 -4.74
N PRO A 44 16.57 -15.16 -6.02
CA PRO A 44 17.76 -14.66 -6.69
C PRO A 44 18.11 -13.25 -6.18
N ALA A 45 19.40 -12.93 -6.09
CA ALA A 45 19.91 -11.57 -6.09
C ALA A 45 19.86 -10.98 -7.52
N PRO A 46 20.01 -9.66 -7.69
CA PRO A 46 20.04 -9.03 -9.02
C PRO A 46 21.12 -9.58 -9.97
N ASP A 47 22.23 -10.11 -9.42
CA ASP A 47 23.30 -10.78 -10.17
C ASP A 47 23.04 -12.28 -10.42
N GLY A 48 21.91 -12.80 -9.93
CA GLY A 48 21.51 -14.21 -10.03
C GLY A 48 22.03 -15.10 -8.89
N ALA A 49 22.83 -14.59 -7.96
CA ALA A 49 23.30 -15.36 -6.81
C ALA A 49 22.14 -15.75 -5.89
N PRO A 50 22.20 -16.89 -5.19
CA PRO A 50 21.14 -17.27 -4.26
C PRO A 50 21.14 -16.39 -3.00
N VAL A 51 19.95 -15.92 -2.61
CA VAL A 51 19.68 -15.18 -1.37
C VAL A 51 18.67 -15.97 -0.54
N LEU A 52 18.94 -16.11 0.75
CA LEU A 52 18.09 -16.84 1.69
C LEU A 52 17.41 -15.86 2.64
N ALA A 53 16.11 -15.67 2.48
CA ALA A 53 15.28 -15.01 3.49
C ALA A 53 14.87 -16.06 4.52
N ALA A 54 15.45 -16.00 5.72
CA ALA A 54 15.13 -16.90 6.83
C ALA A 54 13.72 -16.61 7.40
N PRO A 55 13.18 -17.45 8.29
CA PRO A 55 11.92 -17.16 8.97
C PRO A 55 12.00 -15.90 9.85
N ASP A 56 11.39 -14.81 9.41
CA ASP A 56 11.32 -13.54 10.11
C ASP A 56 10.19 -12.66 9.59
N GLU A 57 9.93 -11.57 10.30
CA GLU A 57 9.21 -10.42 9.75
C GLU A 57 10.20 -9.54 8.99
N TYR A 58 9.82 -9.08 7.80
CA TYR A 58 10.68 -8.27 6.94
C TYR A 58 9.99 -6.97 6.55
N LEU A 59 10.62 -5.84 6.84
CA LEU A 59 10.27 -4.58 6.19
C LEU A 59 10.70 -4.64 4.72
N VAL A 60 9.78 -4.32 3.81
CA VAL A 60 9.98 -4.38 2.36
C VAL A 60 10.14 -2.99 1.80
N GLU A 61 11.28 -2.73 1.16
CA GLU A 61 11.59 -1.43 0.56
C GLU A 61 12.03 -1.57 -0.90
N GLN A 62 11.94 -0.48 -1.66
CA GLN A 62 12.49 -0.38 -3.00
C GLN A 62 13.90 0.24 -2.97
N THR A 63 14.85 -0.37 -3.70
CA THR A 63 16.17 0.21 -3.96
C THR A 63 16.14 1.22 -5.12
N ALA A 64 17.22 2.00 -5.27
CA ALA A 64 17.40 2.92 -6.39
C ALA A 64 17.33 2.21 -7.77
N ASP A 65 17.80 0.97 -7.84
CA ASP A 65 17.81 0.15 -9.07
C ASP A 65 16.50 -0.64 -9.28
N ALA A 66 15.42 -0.24 -8.59
CA ALA A 66 14.12 -0.88 -8.65
C ALA A 66 14.17 -2.38 -8.28
N GLN A 67 14.98 -2.73 -7.29
CA GLN A 67 15.04 -4.05 -6.67
C GLN A 67 14.35 -4.02 -5.30
N LEU A 68 14.06 -5.18 -4.71
CA LEU A 68 13.52 -5.24 -3.35
C LEU A 68 14.63 -5.38 -2.32
N ARG A 69 14.56 -4.56 -1.27
CA ARG A 69 15.38 -4.64 -0.06
C ARG A 69 14.50 -5.17 1.07
N LEU A 70 14.83 -6.36 1.58
CA LEU A 70 14.15 -7.00 2.69
C LEU A 70 14.99 -6.78 3.96
N VAL A 71 14.43 -6.08 4.94
CA VAL A 71 15.10 -5.77 6.21
C VAL A 71 14.52 -6.65 7.31
N PRO A 72 15.27 -7.61 7.86
CA PRO A 72 14.79 -8.48 8.93
C PRO A 72 14.51 -7.71 10.21
N ASP A 73 13.36 -7.95 10.84
CA ASP A 73 12.96 -7.29 12.08
C ASP A 73 13.83 -7.70 13.28
N LYS A 74 14.21 -8.99 13.37
CA LYS A 74 15.10 -9.50 14.44
C LYS A 74 16.54 -9.00 14.31
N GLY A 75 16.84 -8.17 13.32
CA GLY A 75 18.16 -7.66 13.01
C GLY A 75 18.95 -8.60 12.10
N GLY A 76 19.95 -8.03 11.44
CA GLY A 76 20.74 -8.71 10.42
C GLY A 76 21.04 -7.79 9.24
N SER A 77 21.80 -8.32 8.28
CA SER A 77 22.08 -7.58 7.05
C SER A 77 20.83 -7.57 6.16
N PRO A 78 20.43 -6.40 5.64
CA PRO A 78 19.37 -6.32 4.64
C PRO A 78 19.69 -7.19 3.42
N LEU A 79 18.67 -7.86 2.89
CA LEU A 79 18.77 -8.71 1.72
C LEU A 79 18.33 -7.94 0.49
N ILE A 80 19.10 -7.99 -0.60
CA ILE A 80 18.67 -7.44 -1.89
C ILE A 80 18.26 -8.59 -2.80
N VAL A 81 17.00 -8.61 -3.22
CA VAL A 81 16.44 -9.67 -4.07
C VAL A 81 16.01 -9.11 -5.42
N ALA A 82 16.13 -9.93 -6.46
CA ALA A 82 15.86 -9.53 -7.83
C ALA A 82 14.38 -9.15 -8.00
N ALA A 83 14.20 -7.85 -8.19
CA ALA A 83 13.00 -7.10 -8.53
C ALA A 83 12.67 -7.10 -10.01
N ASP A 84 11.48 -7.52 -10.36
CA ASP A 84 10.95 -7.41 -11.70
C ASP A 84 9.85 -6.34 -11.75
N LYS A 85 9.90 -5.42 -12.73
CA LYS A 85 8.98 -4.27 -12.77
C LYS A 85 7.57 -4.68 -13.21
N GLY A 86 6.57 -4.07 -12.58
CA GLY A 86 5.15 -4.20 -12.89
C GLY A 86 4.39 -2.90 -12.67
N THR A 87 3.06 -2.96 -12.81
CA THR A 87 2.13 -1.85 -12.57
C THR A 87 0.89 -2.31 -11.84
N HIS A 88 0.09 -1.38 -11.31
CA HIS A 88 -1.20 -1.68 -10.71
C HIS A 88 -2.18 -0.52 -10.81
N ASP A 89 -3.47 -0.83 -10.71
CA ASP A 89 -4.56 0.15 -10.71
C ASP A 89 -5.03 0.53 -9.30
N LEU A 90 -4.37 -0.03 -8.28
CA LEU A 90 -4.64 0.25 -6.88
C LEU A 90 -4.15 1.63 -6.47
N GLU A 91 -5.01 2.49 -5.92
CA GLU A 91 -4.58 3.73 -5.27
C GLU A 91 -4.12 3.41 -3.84
N VAL A 92 -2.82 3.19 -3.64
CA VAL A 92 -2.22 2.96 -2.31
C VAL A 92 -1.63 4.26 -1.75
N SER A 93 -1.76 4.49 -0.44
CA SER A 93 -1.31 5.71 0.22
C SER A 93 0.19 5.73 0.54
N ALA A 94 0.77 4.54 0.68
CA ALA A 94 2.17 4.25 0.98
C ALA A 94 2.51 2.90 0.34
N PRO A 95 3.81 2.56 0.16
CA PRO A 95 4.19 1.26 -0.38
C PRO A 95 3.53 0.13 0.39
N PHE A 96 2.93 -0.83 -0.32
CA PHE A 96 2.18 -1.92 0.31
C PHE A 96 2.68 -3.27 -0.20
N PRO A 97 3.31 -4.09 0.65
CA PRO A 97 3.81 -5.39 0.24
C PRO A 97 2.73 -6.47 0.34
N LEU A 98 2.83 -7.43 -0.56
CA LEU A 98 1.99 -8.61 -0.65
C LEU A 98 2.90 -9.83 -0.81
N VAL A 99 2.49 -10.96 -0.22
CA VAL A 99 3.14 -12.26 -0.46
C VAL A 99 2.13 -13.19 -1.10
N PHE A 100 2.55 -13.80 -2.21
CA PHE A 100 1.75 -14.70 -3.01
C PHE A 100 2.32 -16.11 -2.98
N ALA A 101 1.56 -17.06 -2.44
CA ALA A 101 1.82 -18.48 -2.56
C ALA A 101 1.12 -19.03 -3.82
N LEU A 102 1.83 -19.07 -4.94
CA LEU A 102 1.23 -19.49 -6.22
C LEU A 102 1.00 -21.01 -6.29
N ASN A 103 1.77 -21.78 -5.53
CA ASN A 103 1.57 -23.21 -5.26
C ASN A 103 2.26 -23.58 -3.94
N GLU A 104 2.45 -24.88 -3.66
CA GLU A 104 3.13 -25.33 -2.44
C GLU A 104 4.54 -24.75 -2.25
N ASP A 105 5.23 -24.40 -3.33
CA ASP A 105 6.64 -24.02 -3.33
C ASP A 105 6.91 -22.54 -3.62
N ALA A 106 6.27 -21.97 -4.64
CA ALA A 106 6.55 -20.61 -5.09
C ALA A 106 6.01 -19.55 -4.15
N ARG A 107 6.84 -18.55 -3.88
CA ARG A 107 6.55 -17.41 -3.00
C ARG A 107 6.95 -16.14 -3.74
N ASP A 108 5.99 -15.39 -4.22
CA ASP A 108 6.23 -14.11 -4.88
C ASP A 108 5.98 -12.97 -3.90
N VAL A 109 6.89 -12.00 -3.84
CA VAL A 109 6.75 -10.80 -3.02
C VAL A 109 6.48 -9.64 -3.96
N VAL A 110 5.34 -8.98 -3.80
CA VAL A 110 4.95 -7.85 -4.62
C VAL A 110 4.85 -6.60 -3.77
N LEU A 111 5.63 -5.57 -4.11
CA LEU A 111 5.54 -4.25 -3.49
C LEU A 111 4.77 -3.33 -4.43
N LEU A 112 3.57 -2.92 -4.02
CA LEU A 112 2.74 -1.94 -4.71
C LEU A 112 3.17 -0.52 -4.31
N MET A 113 3.35 0.36 -5.28
CA MET A 113 3.85 1.71 -5.05
C MET A 113 2.73 2.74 -5.30
N PRO A 114 2.61 3.80 -4.48
CA PRO A 114 1.60 4.85 -4.67
C PRO A 114 1.54 5.54 -6.04
N ASP A 115 2.55 5.39 -6.89
CA ASP A 115 2.60 5.93 -8.25
C ASP A 115 2.04 4.98 -9.32
N GLY A 116 1.44 3.85 -8.92
CA GLY A 116 0.88 2.84 -9.81
C GLY A 116 1.91 1.84 -10.35
N THR A 117 3.18 1.93 -9.91
CA THR A 117 4.20 0.93 -10.24
C THR A 117 4.25 -0.20 -9.22
N ALA A 118 4.83 -1.33 -9.61
CA ALA A 118 5.02 -2.47 -8.71
C ALA A 118 6.40 -3.09 -8.91
N LEU A 119 6.90 -3.77 -7.87
CA LEU A 119 8.05 -4.65 -7.92
C LEU A 119 7.64 -6.06 -7.51
N ASP A 120 7.98 -7.05 -8.32
CA ASP A 120 7.63 -8.46 -8.13
C ASP A 120 8.91 -9.29 -8.02
N ALA A 121 9.19 -9.85 -6.84
CA ALA A 121 10.29 -10.77 -6.62
C ALA A 121 9.79 -12.20 -6.52
N SER A 122 10.26 -13.05 -7.42
CA SER A 122 9.89 -14.47 -7.44
C SER A 122 10.84 -15.34 -6.62
N GLY A 123 10.31 -16.00 -5.59
CA GLY A 123 11.03 -16.93 -4.71
C GLY A 123 10.45 -18.35 -4.68
N SER A 124 11.11 -19.24 -3.95
CA SER A 124 10.72 -20.65 -3.77
C SER A 124 11.13 -21.18 -2.40
N LEU A 125 10.38 -22.12 -1.82
CA LEU A 125 10.77 -22.79 -0.58
C LEU A 125 11.83 -23.88 -0.80
N SER A 126 11.84 -24.51 -1.97
CA SER A 126 12.74 -25.60 -2.35
C SER A 126 14.11 -25.11 -2.84
N GLY A 127 14.21 -23.83 -3.24
CA GLY A 127 15.36 -23.30 -3.98
C GLY A 127 15.34 -23.62 -5.48
N VAL A 128 14.33 -24.35 -5.97
CA VAL A 128 14.18 -24.72 -7.37
C VAL A 128 13.04 -23.92 -7.99
N ARG A 129 13.29 -23.32 -9.15
CA ARG A 129 12.23 -22.69 -9.95
C ARG A 129 11.43 -23.75 -10.69
N ALA A 130 10.18 -23.97 -10.28
CA ALA A 130 9.28 -24.84 -11.02
C ALA A 130 9.02 -24.28 -12.43
N ARG A 131 9.12 -25.15 -13.44
CA ARG A 131 9.04 -24.78 -14.87
C ARG A 131 7.61 -24.53 -15.35
N ASP A 132 6.62 -25.08 -14.65
CA ASP A 132 5.21 -25.07 -15.05
C ASP A 132 4.37 -24.03 -14.29
N ILE A 133 5.01 -23.08 -13.59
CA ILE A 133 4.29 -21.99 -12.92
C ILE A 133 3.94 -20.92 -13.93
N VAL A 134 2.65 -20.80 -14.22
CA VAL A 134 2.11 -19.63 -14.92
C VAL A 134 2.21 -18.45 -13.97
N ARG A 135 3.19 -17.59 -14.21
CA ARG A 135 3.32 -16.32 -13.48
C ARG A 135 2.36 -15.29 -14.05
N PRO A 136 1.86 -14.39 -13.19
CA PRO A 136 1.03 -13.27 -13.59
C PRO A 136 1.68 -12.45 -14.71
N ARG A 137 0.86 -11.87 -15.58
CA ARG A 137 1.22 -10.54 -16.11
C ARG A 137 1.38 -9.60 -14.91
N ARG A 138 2.48 -8.86 -14.87
CA ARG A 138 2.86 -7.93 -13.79
C ARG A 138 2.04 -6.64 -13.84
N HIS A 139 0.72 -6.81 -13.95
CA HIS A 139 -0.27 -5.76 -13.89
C HIS A 139 -1.33 -6.19 -12.87
N TYR A 140 -1.40 -5.51 -11.74
CA TYR A 140 -2.24 -5.88 -10.59
C TYR A 140 -3.47 -4.97 -10.50
N GLN A 141 -4.67 -5.53 -10.59
CA GLN A 141 -5.95 -4.80 -10.54
C GLN A 141 -6.89 -5.51 -9.57
N LEU A 142 -7.85 -4.82 -8.93
CA LEU A 142 -8.95 -5.44 -8.14
C LEU A 142 -10.08 -5.92 -9.06
N ALA A 143 -10.63 -7.13 -8.90
CA ALA A 143 -11.83 -7.59 -9.62
C ALA A 143 -13.11 -7.28 -8.85
N TYR A 144 -12.98 -6.56 -7.74
CA TYR A 144 -14.08 -6.11 -6.90
C TYR A 144 -13.74 -4.82 -6.17
N GLN A 145 -14.75 -4.01 -5.90
CA GLN A 145 -14.69 -2.84 -5.04
C GLN A 145 -15.05 -3.24 -3.61
N LEU A 146 -14.22 -2.88 -2.64
CA LEU A 146 -14.53 -2.98 -1.21
C LEU A 146 -15.18 -1.68 -0.76
N ASN A 147 -16.36 -1.77 -0.14
CA ASN A 147 -16.92 -0.66 0.60
C ASN A 147 -16.24 -0.61 1.98
N PRO A 148 -15.42 0.42 2.25
CA PRO A 148 -14.59 0.47 3.45
C PRO A 148 -15.40 0.70 4.74
N ALA A 149 -16.59 1.30 4.64
CA ALA A 149 -17.45 1.57 5.79
C ALA A 149 -18.27 0.34 6.23
N THR A 150 -18.58 -0.55 5.29
CA THR A 150 -19.50 -1.68 5.53
C THR A 150 -18.84 -3.04 5.36
N GLY A 151 -17.63 -3.10 4.80
CA GLY A 151 -16.95 -4.34 4.42
C GLY A 151 -17.59 -5.07 3.24
N GLN A 152 -18.55 -4.45 2.54
CA GLN A 152 -19.22 -5.09 1.41
C GLN A 152 -18.32 -5.18 0.18
N VAL A 153 -18.35 -6.32 -0.49
CA VAL A 153 -17.59 -6.61 -1.71
C VAL A 153 -18.52 -6.53 -2.92
N LYS A 154 -18.20 -5.66 -3.88
CA LYS A 154 -18.93 -5.47 -5.14
C LYS A 154 -18.06 -5.94 -6.30
N PHE A 155 -18.46 -7.01 -6.99
CA PHE A 155 -17.72 -7.54 -8.14
C PHE A 155 -18.07 -6.77 -9.44
N GLY A 156 -17.06 -6.51 -10.29
CA GLY A 156 -17.23 -5.80 -11.56
C GLY A 156 -17.70 -4.34 -11.44
N ASP A 157 -18.39 -3.82 -12.47
CA ASP A 157 -18.94 -2.45 -12.51
C ASP A 157 -20.18 -2.25 -11.61
N GLY A 158 -20.80 -3.38 -11.24
CA GLY A 158 -22.11 -3.52 -10.61
C GLY A 158 -23.23 -2.66 -11.20
N ALA A 159 -23.23 -2.48 -12.53
CA ALA A 159 -24.28 -1.81 -13.28
C ALA A 159 -24.88 -2.73 -14.37
N THR A 160 -24.12 -3.70 -14.91
CA THR A 160 -24.53 -4.42 -16.14
C THR A 160 -24.54 -5.96 -16.07
N GLY A 161 -24.20 -6.58 -14.93
CA GLY A 161 -24.01 -8.04 -14.88
C GLY A 161 -25.16 -8.91 -14.34
N LEU A 162 -25.14 -10.18 -14.75
CA LEU A 162 -26.05 -11.24 -14.30
C LEU A 162 -25.61 -11.83 -12.95
N ARG A 163 -26.57 -12.17 -12.08
CA ARG A 163 -26.30 -12.90 -10.81
C ARG A 163 -25.78 -14.32 -11.12
N PRO A 164 -24.66 -14.78 -10.53
CA PRO A 164 -24.17 -16.15 -10.72
C PRO A 164 -25.19 -17.20 -10.22
N PRO A 165 -25.34 -18.37 -10.87
CA PRO A 165 -26.18 -19.46 -10.38
C PRO A 165 -25.67 -20.00 -9.04
N SER A 166 -26.53 -20.08 -8.02
CA SER A 166 -26.12 -20.58 -6.69
C SER A 166 -25.79 -22.06 -6.71
N GLY A 167 -24.73 -22.48 -6.00
CA GLY A 167 -24.43 -23.90 -5.74
C GLY A 167 -23.64 -24.61 -6.84
N GLN A 168 -23.08 -23.88 -7.81
CA GLN A 168 -22.23 -24.47 -8.85
C GLN A 168 -20.74 -24.13 -8.61
N SER A 169 -19.87 -25.12 -8.87
CA SER A 169 -18.41 -25.00 -8.70
C SER A 169 -17.69 -24.46 -9.94
N LYS A 170 -18.39 -24.29 -11.06
CA LYS A 170 -17.86 -23.72 -12.32
C LYS A 170 -18.86 -22.71 -12.87
N VAL A 171 -18.42 -21.45 -13.00
CA VAL A 171 -19.23 -20.34 -13.50
C VAL A 171 -18.61 -19.81 -14.79
N SER A 172 -19.44 -19.55 -15.80
CA SER A 172 -19.03 -19.06 -17.12
C SER A 172 -18.37 -17.66 -17.05
N SER A 173 -17.49 -17.35 -18.01
CA SER A 173 -16.80 -16.06 -18.16
C SER A 173 -17.74 -14.85 -18.17
N ASN A 174 -19.00 -15.05 -18.52
CA ASN A 174 -20.01 -14.02 -18.72
C ASN A 174 -20.52 -13.44 -17.38
N TYR A 175 -20.20 -14.09 -16.26
CA TYR A 175 -20.55 -13.67 -14.89
C TYR A 175 -19.38 -12.98 -14.16
N ARG A 176 -18.25 -12.73 -14.85
CA ARG A 176 -17.03 -12.12 -14.27
C ARG A 176 -17.17 -10.62 -13.95
N VAL A 177 -18.27 -9.99 -14.38
CA VAL A 177 -18.57 -8.58 -14.16
C VAL A 177 -20.04 -8.44 -13.75
N GLY A 178 -20.31 -8.20 -12.46
CA GLY A 178 -21.57 -7.64 -11.95
C GLY A 178 -22.26 -8.35 -10.77
N THR A 179 -23.41 -7.77 -10.37
CA THR A 179 -23.92 -7.73 -8.99
C THR A 179 -24.53 -9.04 -8.48
N GLY A 180 -24.05 -9.54 -7.34
CA GLY A 180 -24.72 -10.61 -6.60
C GLY A 180 -24.09 -10.87 -5.23
N ALA A 181 -24.94 -10.96 -4.21
CA ALA A 181 -24.56 -11.19 -2.81
C ALA A 181 -23.89 -12.56 -2.63
N LEU A 182 -22.68 -12.53 -2.05
CA LEU A 182 -21.92 -13.64 -1.48
C LEU A 182 -21.85 -14.93 -2.32
N GLY A 183 -20.73 -15.14 -3.02
CA GLY A 183 -20.17 -16.48 -3.22
C GLY A 183 -19.74 -16.88 -4.64
N ASN A 184 -18.57 -17.53 -4.67
CA ASN A 184 -17.96 -18.40 -5.67
C ASN A 184 -17.39 -17.80 -6.96
N VAL A 185 -16.08 -17.61 -6.93
CA VAL A 185 -15.23 -17.34 -8.08
C VAL A 185 -14.51 -18.64 -8.51
N GLY A 186 -14.67 -19.02 -9.78
CA GLY A 186 -14.28 -20.34 -10.32
C GLY A 186 -12.78 -20.57 -10.56
N SER A 187 -12.44 -21.83 -10.86
CA SER A 187 -11.10 -22.42 -11.08
C SER A 187 -10.36 -21.90 -12.35
N PRO A 188 -9.01 -21.99 -12.43
CA PRO A 188 -8.10 -21.06 -13.12
C PRO A 188 -7.75 -21.39 -14.58
N SER A 189 -8.62 -22.05 -15.34
CA SER A 189 -8.29 -22.36 -16.75
C SER A 189 -8.65 -21.21 -17.69
N SER A 190 -7.89 -20.10 -17.64
CA SER A 190 -7.86 -19.09 -18.72
C SER A 190 -6.50 -19.18 -19.43
N PRO A 191 -6.44 -19.25 -20.77
CA PRO A 191 -5.19 -19.45 -21.51
C PRO A 191 -4.16 -18.31 -21.42
N ASP A 192 -4.51 -17.15 -20.84
CA ASP A 192 -3.79 -15.89 -21.08
C ASP A 192 -3.02 -15.29 -19.89
N GLY A 193 -2.87 -16.01 -18.76
CA GLY A 193 -1.87 -15.68 -17.74
C GLY A 193 -2.04 -14.38 -16.95
N GLU A 194 -3.24 -13.78 -16.92
CA GLU A 194 -3.55 -12.64 -16.03
C GLU A 194 -3.98 -13.13 -14.65
N LEU A 195 -3.46 -12.53 -13.57
CA LEU A 195 -4.05 -12.73 -12.25
C LEU A 195 -5.41 -12.05 -12.21
N SER A 196 -6.47 -12.86 -12.20
CA SER A 196 -7.77 -12.36 -11.75
C SER A 196 -7.74 -12.29 -10.22
N MET A 197 -8.39 -11.29 -9.63
CA MET A 197 -8.40 -11.07 -8.17
C MET A 197 -9.04 -12.12 -7.30
N ILE A 198 -9.47 -13.21 -7.90
CA ILE A 198 -9.67 -14.48 -7.22
C ILE A 198 -8.37 -14.90 -6.54
N GLN A 199 -7.22 -14.70 -7.19
CA GLN A 199 -5.90 -15.04 -6.67
C GLN A 199 -5.41 -14.02 -5.63
N LEU A 200 -5.54 -12.72 -5.88
CA LEU A 200 -5.24 -11.70 -4.87
C LEU A 200 -6.13 -11.83 -3.62
N GLN A 201 -7.43 -12.13 -3.76
CA GLN A 201 -8.33 -12.31 -2.60
C GLN A 201 -8.20 -13.67 -1.91
N SER A 202 -7.81 -14.73 -2.63
CA SER A 202 -7.39 -16.01 -2.03
C SER A 202 -6.08 -15.88 -1.24
N LEU A 203 -5.27 -14.86 -1.52
CA LEU A 203 -3.99 -14.58 -0.85
C LEU A 203 -4.14 -13.53 0.27
N LEU A 204 -5.09 -12.61 0.14
CA LEU A 204 -5.71 -11.88 1.26
C LEU A 204 -6.67 -12.76 2.07
N SER A 205 -6.53 -14.10 2.00
CA SER A 205 -7.19 -15.02 2.93
C SER A 205 -6.75 -14.75 4.37
N ASP A 206 -5.59 -14.12 4.55
CA ASP A 206 -5.29 -13.39 5.77
C ASP A 206 -6.16 -12.12 5.84
N ARG A 207 -7.20 -12.22 6.67
CA ARG A 207 -8.09 -11.11 7.02
C ARG A 207 -7.31 -9.86 7.41
N GLN A 208 -6.17 -10.00 8.09
CA GLN A 208 -5.36 -8.86 8.54
C GLN A 208 -4.77 -8.09 7.36
N THR A 209 -4.19 -8.81 6.39
CA THR A 209 -3.64 -8.21 5.16
C THR A 209 -4.74 -7.58 4.32
N ALA A 210 -5.91 -8.23 4.23
CA ALA A 210 -7.07 -7.69 3.51
C ALA A 210 -7.53 -6.35 4.09
N GLU A 211 -7.68 -6.30 5.41
CA GLU A 211 -8.07 -5.08 6.12
C GLU A 211 -6.98 -4.00 6.04
N ALA A 212 -5.70 -4.38 6.09
CA ALA A 212 -4.58 -3.45 5.97
C ALA A 212 -4.55 -2.78 4.59
N LEU A 213 -4.72 -3.55 3.51
CA LEU A 213 -4.80 -3.00 2.16
C LEU A 213 -6.02 -2.09 2.00
N ALA A 214 -7.19 -2.52 2.49
CA ALA A 214 -8.41 -1.71 2.42
C ALA A 214 -8.27 -0.37 3.17
N ARG A 215 -7.62 -0.37 4.34
CA ARG A 215 -7.30 0.87 5.07
C ARG A 215 -6.33 1.76 4.29
N ASN A 216 -5.29 1.19 3.71
CA ASN A 216 -4.30 1.93 2.92
C ASN A 216 -4.96 2.61 1.71
N ILE A 217 -5.86 1.91 1.02
CA ILE A 217 -6.67 2.48 -0.08
C ILE A 217 -7.59 3.59 0.42
N LEU A 218 -8.25 3.41 1.57
CA LEU A 218 -9.11 4.46 2.13
C LEU A 218 -8.31 5.73 2.48
N VAL A 219 -7.10 5.57 3.01
CA VAL A 219 -6.21 6.70 3.31
C VAL A 219 -5.83 7.42 2.00
N SER A 220 -5.52 6.69 0.93
CA SER A 220 -5.02 7.27 -0.32
C SER A 220 -6.03 8.22 -0.99
N GLN A 221 -7.33 7.91 -0.86
CA GLN A 221 -8.42 8.73 -1.39
C GLN A 221 -8.45 10.13 -0.78
N ASN A 222 -8.07 10.25 0.49
CA ASN A 222 -8.07 11.52 1.22
C ASN A 222 -6.72 12.26 1.14
N GLU A 223 -5.71 11.68 0.50
CA GLU A 223 -4.38 12.27 0.43
C GLU A 223 -4.25 13.22 -0.77
N PRO A 224 -3.83 14.49 -0.57
CA PRO A 224 -3.86 15.50 -1.61
C PRO A 224 -2.63 15.49 -2.51
N PHE A 225 -1.73 14.51 -2.38
CA PHE A 225 -0.50 14.41 -3.17
C PHE A 225 -0.42 13.08 -3.92
N HIS A 226 0.08 13.14 -5.15
CA HIS A 226 0.47 11.98 -5.96
C HIS A 226 1.98 11.81 -5.87
N PHE A 227 2.42 10.66 -5.34
CA PHE A 227 3.84 10.30 -5.24
C PHE A 227 4.42 9.88 -6.58
N GLU A 228 5.74 10.02 -6.73
CA GLU A 228 6.52 9.65 -7.90
C GLU A 228 7.85 9.08 -7.41
N TYR A 229 8.02 7.76 -7.50
CA TYR A 229 9.22 7.09 -7.00
C TYR A 229 10.38 7.21 -7.99
N ASN A 230 11.59 7.16 -7.46
CA ASN A 230 12.84 7.34 -8.21
C ASN A 230 12.79 8.57 -9.12
N THR A 231 12.26 9.67 -8.58
CA THR A 231 12.02 10.93 -9.29
C THR A 231 12.43 12.09 -8.39
N ASN A 232 13.22 12.99 -8.96
CA ASN A 232 13.54 14.30 -8.40
C ASN A 232 12.83 15.39 -9.22
N ARG A 233 12.28 16.40 -8.55
CA ARG A 233 11.77 17.64 -9.16
C ARG A 233 12.68 18.81 -8.77
N PRO A 234 13.81 19.06 -9.46
CA PRO A 234 14.77 20.05 -9.01
C PRO A 234 14.26 21.50 -9.10
N GLY A 235 14.56 22.30 -8.08
CA GLY A 235 14.24 23.74 -8.01
C GLY A 235 12.88 24.05 -7.37
N GLY A 236 12.57 25.35 -7.26
CA GLY A 236 11.31 25.83 -6.67
C GLY A 236 11.22 25.69 -5.15
N ASP A 237 12.33 25.31 -4.49
CA ASP A 237 12.41 25.07 -3.05
C ASP A 237 12.25 26.37 -2.26
N TYR A 238 11.40 26.35 -1.24
CA TYR A 238 11.24 27.47 -0.30
C TYR A 238 11.54 27.09 1.15
N GLY A 239 11.77 25.80 1.40
CA GLY A 239 12.06 25.28 2.73
C GLY A 239 12.49 23.82 2.65
N GLN A 240 13.10 23.36 3.73
CA GLN A 240 13.54 21.97 3.86
C GLN A 240 13.39 21.50 5.30
N GLN A 241 13.17 20.20 5.48
CA GLN A 241 13.02 19.57 6.79
C GLN A 241 13.56 18.14 6.78
N THR A 242 14.27 17.75 7.84
CA THR A 242 14.66 16.35 8.05
C THR A 242 13.42 15.50 8.34
N ALA A 243 13.30 14.35 7.69
CA ALA A 243 12.14 13.48 7.84
C ALA A 243 12.52 12.00 7.88
N LEU A 244 11.68 11.22 8.54
CA LEU A 244 11.83 9.77 8.61
C LEU A 244 11.35 9.08 7.32
N SER A 245 10.40 9.69 6.62
CA SER A 245 9.74 9.08 5.48
C SER A 245 9.18 10.13 4.50
N PRO A 246 8.94 9.75 3.23
CA PRO A 246 8.25 10.62 2.28
C PRO A 246 6.81 10.96 2.71
N GLU A 247 6.16 10.09 3.47
CA GLU A 247 4.83 10.32 4.07
C GLU A 247 4.89 11.45 5.11
N SER A 248 5.99 11.54 5.87
CA SER A 248 6.22 12.66 6.79
C SER A 248 6.37 13.99 6.03
N CYS A 249 7.03 13.98 4.86
CA CYS A 249 7.10 15.16 3.99
C CYS A 249 5.71 15.54 3.45
N ARG A 250 4.90 14.55 3.08
CA ARG A 250 3.52 14.76 2.62
C ARG A 250 2.68 15.44 3.69
N ALA A 251 2.71 14.95 4.92
CA ALA A 251 1.96 15.54 6.02
C ALA A 251 2.33 17.02 6.24
N ALA A 252 3.63 17.35 6.25
CA ALA A 252 4.10 18.72 6.38
C ALA A 252 3.68 19.61 5.20
N CYS A 253 3.81 19.11 3.97
CA CYS A 253 3.41 19.84 2.76
C CYS A 253 1.88 20.00 2.65
N SER A 254 1.10 19.02 3.11
CA SER A 254 -0.37 19.10 3.17
C SER A 254 -0.85 20.19 4.14
N ALA A 255 -0.14 20.40 5.24
CA ALA A 255 -0.46 21.44 6.22
C ALA A 255 -0.15 22.88 5.73
N ASP A 256 0.66 23.03 4.68
CA ASP A 256 0.97 24.31 4.06
C ASP A 256 0.30 24.46 2.69
N GLY A 257 -0.70 25.35 2.61
CA GLY A 257 -1.40 25.63 1.34
C GLY A 257 -0.51 26.17 0.22
N SER A 258 0.67 26.72 0.55
CA SER A 258 1.64 27.20 -0.44
C SER A 258 2.45 26.06 -1.07
N CYS A 259 2.50 24.89 -0.42
CA CYS A 259 3.28 23.76 -0.88
C CYS A 259 2.58 23.06 -2.05
N GLN A 260 3.15 23.13 -3.25
CA GLN A 260 2.59 22.50 -4.45
C GLN A 260 3.26 21.17 -4.79
N ALA A 261 4.50 20.98 -4.34
CA ALA A 261 5.25 19.75 -4.47
C ALA A 261 6.31 19.61 -3.37
N PHE A 262 6.87 18.42 -3.22
CA PHE A 262 8.08 18.21 -2.44
C PHE A 262 8.96 17.12 -3.07
N THR A 263 10.24 17.13 -2.70
CA THR A 263 11.16 16.01 -2.97
C THR A 263 11.69 15.50 -1.64
N PHE A 264 11.51 14.21 -1.37
CA PHE A 264 12.19 13.50 -0.30
C PHE A 264 13.44 12.83 -0.86
N VAL A 265 14.61 13.24 -0.38
CA VAL A 265 15.88 12.55 -0.62
C VAL A 265 16.00 11.44 0.41
N LYS A 266 16.05 10.20 -0.07
CA LYS A 266 16.20 9.01 0.78
C LYS A 266 17.48 9.11 1.62
N PRO A 267 17.48 8.62 2.87
CA PRO A 267 18.69 8.57 3.65
C PRO A 267 19.78 7.73 2.95
N PRO A 268 21.06 8.10 3.09
CA PRO A 268 22.14 7.20 2.73
C PRO A 268 22.10 5.92 3.60
N SER A 269 22.63 4.83 3.07
CA SER A 269 22.64 3.52 3.74
C SER A 269 23.17 3.61 5.18
N GLY A 270 22.39 3.11 6.14
CA GLY A 270 22.75 3.13 7.56
C GLY A 270 22.29 4.38 8.32
N VAL A 271 21.68 5.36 7.65
CA VAL A 271 21.02 6.51 8.27
C VAL A 271 19.50 6.31 8.23
N GLN A 272 18.80 6.75 9.29
CA GLN A 272 17.34 6.55 9.41
C GLN A 272 16.51 7.73 8.87
N THR A 273 17.13 8.90 8.68
CA THR A 273 16.43 10.13 8.30
C THR A 273 16.91 10.66 6.96
N GLY A 274 15.97 10.94 6.06
CA GLY A 274 16.21 11.66 4.82
C GLY A 274 15.91 13.15 4.95
N GLN A 275 15.80 13.82 3.80
CA GLN A 275 15.58 15.26 3.72
C GLN A 275 14.42 15.60 2.77
N CYS A 276 13.42 16.31 3.28
CA CYS A 276 12.35 16.92 2.49
C CYS A 276 12.80 18.29 1.97
N TYR A 277 12.46 18.57 0.72
CA TYR A 277 12.58 19.88 0.10
C TYR A 277 11.20 20.30 -0.42
N PHE A 278 10.59 21.30 0.20
CA PHE A 278 9.24 21.79 -0.08
C PHE A 278 9.25 22.87 -1.16
N LYS A 279 8.28 22.82 -2.07
CA LYS A 279 8.27 23.63 -3.30
C LYS A 279 6.97 24.39 -3.50
N ARG A 280 7.08 25.64 -3.95
CA ARG A 280 5.91 26.51 -4.26
C ARG A 280 5.32 26.26 -5.64
N THR A 281 6.07 25.60 -6.51
CA THR A 281 5.65 25.22 -7.86
C THR A 281 5.85 23.72 -8.05
N VAL A 282 5.48 23.18 -9.21
CA VAL A 282 5.72 21.78 -9.59
C VAL A 282 6.79 21.78 -10.70
N PRO A 283 8.10 21.73 -10.37
CA PRO A 283 9.18 21.68 -11.36
C PRO A 283 9.11 20.43 -12.22
N ALA A 284 9.74 20.41 -13.40
CA ALA A 284 9.78 19.24 -14.27
C ALA A 284 10.40 18.01 -13.57
N PRO A 285 9.88 16.79 -13.79
CA PRO A 285 10.43 15.58 -13.19
C PRO A 285 11.73 15.14 -13.89
N VAL A 286 12.67 14.64 -13.10
CA VAL A 286 13.93 14.03 -13.53
C VAL A 286 14.03 12.67 -12.84
N GLY A 287 14.29 11.61 -13.62
CA GLY A 287 14.48 10.27 -13.06
C GLY A 287 15.73 10.21 -12.19
N ASP A 288 15.57 9.87 -10.91
CA ASP A 288 16.65 9.79 -9.94
C ASP A 288 16.31 8.84 -8.79
N GLY A 289 17.07 7.73 -8.67
CA GLY A 289 16.88 6.71 -7.64
C GLY A 289 17.07 7.20 -6.21
N CYS A 290 17.68 8.36 -5.98
CA CYS A 290 17.80 8.96 -4.64
C CYS A 290 16.46 9.35 -4.05
N CYS A 291 15.48 9.61 -4.89
CA CYS A 291 14.49 10.62 -4.55
C CYS A 291 13.07 10.13 -4.81
N ILE A 292 12.17 10.53 -3.93
CA ILE A 292 10.73 10.32 -4.05
C ILE A 292 10.12 11.71 -4.06
N SER A 293 9.49 12.08 -5.16
CA SER A 293 8.79 13.35 -5.26
C SER A 293 7.31 13.16 -5.04
N ALA A 294 6.59 14.23 -4.70
CA ALA A 294 5.15 14.25 -4.82
C ALA A 294 4.67 15.62 -5.29
N LYS A 295 3.56 15.64 -6.02
CA LYS A 295 2.88 16.85 -6.48
C LYS A 295 1.43 16.84 -6.02
N ARG A 296 0.89 18.01 -5.72
CA ARG A 296 -0.50 18.15 -5.29
C ARG A 296 -1.42 17.62 -6.40
N LYS A 297 -2.37 16.75 -6.06
CA LYS A 297 -3.39 16.23 -6.97
C LYS A 297 -4.18 17.44 -7.49
N SER A 298 -4.44 17.48 -8.79
CA SER A 298 -5.37 18.47 -9.34
C SER A 298 -6.79 18.11 -8.90
N ALA A 299 -7.66 19.11 -8.70
CA ALA A 299 -9.07 18.88 -8.39
C ALA A 299 -9.80 18.00 -9.44
N ALA A 300 -9.28 17.92 -10.67
CA ALA A 300 -9.80 17.03 -11.70
C ALA A 300 -9.42 15.55 -11.49
N GLN A 301 -8.30 15.26 -10.83
CA GLN A 301 -7.84 13.90 -10.54
C GLN A 301 -8.58 13.29 -9.33
N GLU A 302 -9.07 14.13 -8.42
CA GLU A 302 -9.98 13.78 -7.33
C GLU A 302 -11.34 13.27 -7.83
N VAL A 303 -11.72 13.64 -9.06
CA VAL A 303 -12.97 13.20 -9.72
C VAL A 303 -12.78 11.87 -10.46
N ILE A 304 -11.58 11.56 -10.95
CA ILE A 304 -11.32 10.30 -11.69
C ILE A 304 -11.33 9.10 -10.73
N GLY A 305 -10.82 9.23 -9.50
CA GLY A 305 -10.91 8.18 -8.47
C GLY A 305 -12.34 7.87 -8.00
N ASN A 306 -13.32 8.71 -8.33
CA ASN A 306 -14.73 8.52 -8.02
C ASN A 306 -15.61 8.17 -9.23
N ILE A 307 -15.06 8.20 -10.46
CA ILE A 307 -15.80 7.86 -11.67
C ILE A 307 -14.84 7.26 -12.71
N ARG A 308 -14.83 5.93 -12.81
CA ARG A 308 -15.17 5.17 -14.02
C ARG A 308 -15.28 3.68 -13.72
#